data_AF-N1RA47-F1
#
_entry.id   AF-N1RA47-F1
#
_cell.length_a   1.000
_cell.length_b   1.000
_cell.length_c   1.000
_cell.angle_alpha   90.00
_cell.angle_beta   90.00
_cell.angle_gamma   90.00
#
_symmetry.space_group_name_H-M   'P 1'
#
loop_
_entity.id
_entity.type
_entity.pdbx_description
1 polymer ?
#
loop_
_entity_poly.entity_id
_entity_poly.type
_entity_poly.pdbx_seq_one_letter_code
_entity_poly.pdbx_strand_id
1 'polypeptide(L)'
;MRIMFHSCNGFSVGTDEEAWSGPALWNDVARKHREIPFHVMVGGGDQIYNDGIRVDGPLRPWTDISNPKKRRDYPFPETMRAECDDYYLKNYIRWYNTDPFAEVNGQIPQINIWDDHDIIDGFGSYVDNFMQCDVFRGIGGTAHKYYMLFQHHMPPPLSTYTSDHAAIEKASKGPDPNQLMDTYVAPMFESPEYIVGDHPGPYVAERSLNIYTRLGARIALLGIDARVERTRHQINYPETYKKVFQRLRSELEAASAAGESIKHLILLLGIPIAYPRLTWLENIFRSPVMGPIKILNKRFGLGGSLFNQFDGSIDLLDDLDDHYTARTHKKERRELMVELQKISAEFNIRVTILGGDVHLAALGRFYSNPSLKIPVEEDHRYMVNVISSAIVNKPPPTAVANLLARRNKIHHLNAKTDETLLDLFNKDPGDSNKTANHNHCTMPSRNFATITENSPNNPEAPNGSIDENGTEASEQNFLGNDGHKVLHRGEVQAGTTHKAASRQSHGRSNDGTLDVCINVEINQHDKEGRTEMYGLTVPLLNYRQRDEPMTPRESVTSGSQH
;
A
#
# COMPACT_ATOMS: atom_id res chain seq x y z
N MET A 1 13.36 8.99 -14.60
CA MET A 1 12.67 9.23 -13.30
C MET A 1 13.07 8.12 -12.33
N ARG A 2 13.52 8.45 -11.11
CA ARG A 2 13.93 7.49 -10.06
C ARG A 2 13.14 7.75 -8.78
N ILE A 3 12.36 6.76 -8.36
CA ILE A 3 11.33 6.84 -7.32
C ILE A 3 11.74 5.94 -6.16
N MET A 4 11.58 6.44 -4.94
CA MET A 4 11.65 5.64 -3.71
C MET A 4 10.22 5.41 -3.22
N PHE A 5 9.85 4.16 -2.91
CA PHE A 5 8.55 3.84 -2.32
C PHE A 5 8.73 3.25 -0.93
N HIS A 6 7.91 3.70 0.03
CA HIS A 6 7.89 3.20 1.39
C HIS A 6 6.48 3.25 2.00
N SER A 7 6.29 2.49 3.08
CA SER A 7 5.11 2.49 3.94
C SER A 7 5.50 2.04 5.35
N CYS A 8 4.61 2.24 6.32
CA CYS A 8 4.81 1.78 7.71
C CYS A 8 6.09 2.36 8.32
N ASN A 9 6.18 3.69 8.28
CA ASN A 9 7.24 4.52 8.82
C ASN A 9 6.94 4.88 10.28
N GLY A 10 6.89 3.89 11.15
CA GLY A 10 6.78 4.06 12.61
C GLY A 10 6.73 2.72 13.31
N PHE A 11 6.59 2.74 14.63
CA PHE A 11 6.54 1.54 15.44
C PHE A 11 5.16 1.36 16.05
N SER A 12 4.63 0.14 15.98
CA SER A 12 3.42 -0.23 16.73
C SER A 12 3.67 -0.16 18.24
N VAL A 13 2.62 0.16 19.00
CA VAL A 13 2.69 0.28 20.47
C VAL A 13 3.30 -0.96 21.12
N GLY A 14 4.23 -0.73 22.05
CA GLY A 14 4.91 -1.78 22.80
C GLY A 14 6.08 -2.44 22.06
N THR A 15 6.46 -1.93 20.89
CA THR A 15 7.68 -2.38 20.19
C THR A 15 8.92 -1.82 20.90
N ASP A 16 9.91 -2.69 21.15
CA ASP A 16 11.23 -2.29 21.61
C ASP A 16 12.02 -1.69 20.44
N GLU A 17 11.97 -0.37 20.27
CA GLU A 17 12.59 0.35 19.15
C GLU A 17 14.12 0.14 19.07
N GLU A 18 14.79 -0.04 20.21
CA GLU A 18 16.24 -0.27 20.27
C GLU A 18 16.63 -1.64 19.72
N ALA A 19 15.78 -2.66 19.90
CA ALA A 19 15.97 -3.97 19.29
C ALA A 19 15.96 -3.93 17.75
N TRP A 20 15.43 -2.85 17.17
CA TRP A 20 15.37 -2.59 15.73
C TRP A 20 16.28 -1.44 15.30
N SER A 21 17.17 -0.95 16.17
CA SER A 21 18.07 0.19 15.84
C SER A 21 17.31 1.44 15.37
N GLY A 22 16.08 1.66 15.87
CA GLY A 22 15.23 2.77 15.43
C GLY A 22 14.96 2.76 13.91
N PRO A 23 14.80 3.93 13.26
CA PRO A 23 14.50 4.05 11.83
C PRO A 23 15.73 3.85 10.90
N ALA A 24 16.58 2.86 11.19
CA ALA A 24 17.91 2.69 10.58
C ALA A 24 17.91 2.58 9.04
N LEU A 25 16.87 2.04 8.39
CA LEU A 25 16.84 1.88 6.93
C LEU A 25 16.89 3.20 6.17
N TRP A 26 16.47 4.30 6.80
CA TRP A 26 16.61 5.64 6.22
C TRP A 26 18.08 6.03 5.98
N ASN A 27 19.04 5.43 6.71
CA ASN A 27 20.46 5.59 6.40
C ASN A 27 20.83 5.02 5.03
N ASP A 28 20.22 3.90 4.61
CA ASP A 28 20.47 3.35 3.28
C ASP A 28 19.78 4.15 2.18
N VAL A 29 18.59 4.68 2.46
CA VAL A 29 17.92 5.63 1.57
C VAL A 29 18.82 6.85 1.35
N ALA A 30 19.35 7.45 2.43
CA ALA A 30 20.27 8.59 2.36
C ALA A 30 21.54 8.25 1.57
N ARG A 31 22.17 7.10 1.81
CA ARG A 31 23.34 6.64 1.03
C ARG A 31 23.02 6.52 -0.46
N LYS A 32 21.90 5.88 -0.80
CA LYS A 32 21.48 5.70 -2.20
C LYS A 32 21.12 7.04 -2.85
N HIS A 33 20.52 7.98 -2.11
CA HIS A 33 20.22 9.32 -2.61
C HIS A 33 21.49 10.11 -2.91
N ARG A 34 22.49 10.06 -2.01
CA ARG A 34 23.79 10.72 -2.21
C ARG A 34 24.56 10.16 -3.42
N GLU A 35 24.46 8.85 -3.67
CA GLU A 35 25.12 8.19 -4.80
C GLU A 35 24.42 8.49 -6.13
N ILE A 36 23.10 8.30 -6.17
CA ILE A 36 22.24 8.58 -7.33
C ILE A 36 20.94 9.20 -6.80
N PRO A 37 20.67 10.50 -7.00
CA PRO A 37 19.50 11.13 -6.41
C PRO A 37 18.16 10.46 -6.78
N PHE A 38 17.31 10.26 -5.77
CA PHE A 38 15.89 10.03 -5.98
C PHE A 38 15.23 11.36 -6.34
N HIS A 39 14.26 11.33 -7.24
CA HIS A 39 13.52 12.51 -7.67
C HIS A 39 12.29 12.75 -6.78
N VAL A 40 11.71 11.66 -6.26
CA VAL A 40 10.50 11.68 -5.44
C VAL A 40 10.46 10.45 -4.52
N MET A 41 9.93 10.65 -3.32
CA MET A 41 9.47 9.59 -2.43
C MET A 41 7.96 9.42 -2.55
N VAL A 42 7.50 8.18 -2.49
CA VAL A 42 6.08 7.85 -2.53
C VAL A 42 5.74 7.11 -1.25
N GLY A 43 4.93 7.72 -0.39
CA GLY A 43 4.43 7.14 0.85
C GLY A 43 3.09 6.44 0.61
N GLY A 44 3.06 5.13 0.84
CA GLY A 44 1.85 4.32 0.66
C GLY A 44 1.07 4.09 1.94
N GLY A 45 0.99 5.06 2.85
CA GLY A 45 0.27 4.89 4.11
C GLY A 45 1.16 4.54 5.30
N ASP A 46 0.64 4.80 6.49
CA ASP A 46 1.33 4.67 7.78
C ASP A 46 2.64 5.47 7.80
N GLN A 47 2.59 6.73 7.36
CA GLN A 47 3.76 7.61 7.42
C GLN A 47 4.13 7.94 8.87
N ILE A 48 3.18 7.74 9.79
CA ILE A 48 3.30 7.86 11.24
C ILE A 48 2.34 6.87 11.91
N TYR A 49 2.65 6.46 13.14
CA TYR A 49 1.77 5.62 13.98
C TYR A 49 1.21 6.46 15.13
N ASN A 50 -0.12 6.62 15.16
CA ASN A 50 -0.85 7.39 16.18
C ASN A 50 -1.55 6.52 17.22
N ASP A 51 -1.39 5.19 17.18
CA ASP A 51 -2.12 4.25 18.06
C ASP A 51 -1.80 4.41 19.54
N GLY A 52 -0.67 5.04 19.89
CA GLY A 52 -0.35 5.36 21.27
C GLY A 52 -1.41 6.25 21.94
N ILE A 53 -2.23 6.95 21.16
CA ILE A 53 -3.30 7.84 21.66
C ILE A 53 -4.30 7.11 22.57
N ARG A 54 -4.52 5.81 22.34
CA ARG A 54 -5.42 4.95 23.13
C ARG A 54 -4.77 4.30 24.34
N VAL A 55 -3.44 4.29 24.43
CA VAL A 55 -2.69 3.60 25.50
C VAL A 55 -2.12 4.58 26.51
N ASP A 56 -1.33 5.54 26.05
CA ASP A 56 -0.68 6.54 26.91
C ASP A 56 -1.20 7.97 26.63
N GLY A 57 -2.15 8.09 25.70
CA GLY A 57 -2.77 9.34 25.30
C GLY A 57 -4.15 9.60 25.93
N PRO A 58 -4.82 10.67 25.46
CA PRO A 58 -6.08 11.15 26.03
C PRO A 58 -7.27 10.19 25.86
N LEU A 59 -7.17 9.20 24.97
CA LEU A 59 -8.25 8.23 24.78
C LEU A 59 -8.19 7.05 25.75
N ARG A 60 -7.13 6.91 26.57
CA ARG A 60 -7.01 5.82 27.53
C ARG A 60 -8.27 5.63 28.41
N PRO A 61 -8.87 6.69 29.00
CA PRO A 61 -10.09 6.52 29.79
C PRO A 61 -11.27 5.94 29.01
N TRP A 62 -11.37 6.24 27.71
CA TRP A 62 -12.38 5.67 26.82
C TRP A 62 -12.08 4.20 26.49
N THR A 63 -10.82 3.88 26.19
CA THR A 63 -10.34 2.52 25.92
C THR A 63 -10.58 1.59 27.13
N ASP A 64 -10.37 2.08 28.34
CA ASP A 64 -10.53 1.33 29.61
C ASP A 64 -12.01 1.00 29.94
N ILE A 65 -12.98 1.54 29.19
CA ILE A 65 -14.41 1.26 29.39
C ILE A 65 -14.74 -0.16 28.93
N SER A 66 -14.90 -1.06 29.91
CA SER A 66 -15.25 -2.47 29.66
C SER A 66 -16.67 -2.70 29.12
N ASN A 67 -17.62 -1.78 29.37
CA ASN A 67 -18.99 -1.94 28.90
C ASN A 67 -19.14 -1.40 27.46
N PRO A 68 -19.45 -2.25 26.46
CA PRO A 68 -19.47 -1.83 25.05
C PRO A 68 -20.46 -0.72 24.75
N LYS A 69 -21.62 -0.71 25.41
CA LYS A 69 -22.63 0.34 25.25
C LYS A 69 -22.13 1.67 25.82
N LYS A 70 -21.59 1.67 27.03
CA LYS A 70 -21.02 2.89 27.63
C LYS A 70 -19.86 3.44 26.83
N ARG A 71 -19.02 2.57 26.26
CA ARG A 71 -17.88 2.98 25.43
C ARG A 71 -18.33 3.60 24.11
N ARG A 72 -19.33 2.98 23.47
CA ARG A 72 -19.94 3.51 22.25
C ARG A 72 -20.68 4.83 22.49
N ASP A 73 -21.39 4.95 23.59
CA ASP A 73 -22.18 6.16 23.92
C ASP A 73 -21.31 7.24 24.63
N TYR A 74 -19.97 7.09 24.63
CA TYR A 74 -19.06 8.02 25.28
C TYR A 74 -18.86 9.27 24.41
N PRO A 75 -19.05 10.49 24.96
CA PRO A 75 -18.99 11.72 24.19
C PRO A 75 -17.55 12.11 23.83
N PHE A 76 -17.39 12.90 22.77
CA PHE A 76 -16.13 13.53 22.36
C PHE A 76 -16.25 15.05 22.44
N PRO A 77 -16.21 15.65 23.64
CA PRO A 77 -16.37 17.10 23.83
C PRO A 77 -15.12 17.86 23.34
N GLU A 78 -15.25 19.19 23.21
CA GLU A 78 -14.13 20.07 22.80
C GLU A 78 -12.87 19.87 23.66
N THR A 79 -13.01 19.59 24.96
CA THR A 79 -11.85 19.33 25.83
C THR A 79 -11.07 18.08 25.42
N MET A 80 -11.76 16.99 25.11
CA MET A 80 -11.11 15.75 24.64
C MET A 80 -10.52 15.95 23.24
N ARG A 81 -11.23 16.67 22.36
CA ARG A 81 -10.72 17.05 21.04
C ARG A 81 -9.43 17.85 21.14
N ALA A 82 -9.35 18.82 22.07
CA ALA A 82 -8.14 19.61 22.31
C ALA A 82 -6.96 18.77 22.77
N GLU A 83 -7.19 17.83 23.69
CA GLU A 83 -6.13 16.90 24.13
C GLU A 83 -5.66 15.98 22.99
N CYS A 84 -6.58 15.48 22.17
CA CYS A 84 -6.24 14.69 20.97
C CYS A 84 -5.43 15.52 19.98
N ASP A 85 -5.84 16.75 19.70
CA ASP A 85 -5.16 17.67 18.78
C ASP A 85 -3.73 17.96 19.22
N ASP A 86 -3.52 18.23 20.51
CA ASP A 86 -2.21 18.36 21.13
C ASP A 86 -1.36 17.10 20.97
N TYR A 87 -1.96 15.92 21.13
CA TYR A 87 -1.28 14.63 20.97
C TYR A 87 -0.79 14.43 19.53
N TYR A 88 -1.67 14.60 18.53
CA TYR A 88 -1.30 14.44 17.12
C TYR A 88 -0.21 15.44 16.73
N LEU A 89 -0.34 16.72 17.09
CA LEU A 89 0.69 17.72 16.81
C LEU A 89 2.05 17.31 17.39
N LYS A 90 2.08 16.94 18.67
CA LYS A 90 3.33 16.53 19.35
C LYS A 90 3.93 15.29 18.72
N ASN A 91 3.11 14.31 18.33
CA ASN A 91 3.60 13.09 17.69
C ASN A 91 4.16 13.37 16.29
N TYR A 92 3.46 14.17 15.47
CA TYR A 92 3.94 14.60 14.17
C TYR A 92 5.26 15.38 14.28
N ILE A 93 5.34 16.38 15.17
CA ILE A 93 6.58 17.15 15.40
C ILE A 93 7.71 16.21 15.84
N ARG A 94 7.47 15.30 16.80
CA ARG A 94 8.49 14.35 17.27
C ARG A 94 8.99 13.47 16.12
N TRP A 95 8.07 12.81 15.42
CA TRP A 95 8.41 11.79 14.44
C TRP A 95 9.04 12.38 13.17
N TYR A 96 8.49 13.47 12.64
CA TYR A 96 9.02 14.13 11.43
C TYR A 96 10.34 14.88 11.68
N ASN A 97 10.74 15.04 12.95
CA ASN A 97 12.08 15.51 13.34
C ASN A 97 12.99 14.38 13.86
N THR A 98 12.64 13.11 13.66
CA THR A 98 13.47 11.97 14.05
C THR A 98 14.47 11.62 12.95
N ASP A 99 15.77 11.65 13.26
CA ASP A 99 16.82 11.20 12.35
C ASP A 99 16.91 9.66 12.28
N PRO A 100 17.24 9.07 11.11
CA PRO A 100 17.65 9.74 9.88
C PRO A 100 16.49 10.06 8.91
N PHE A 101 15.23 9.85 9.32
CA PHE A 101 14.07 10.15 8.48
C PHE A 101 13.96 11.65 8.18
N ALA A 102 14.12 12.52 9.19
CA ALA A 102 14.04 13.96 9.04
C ALA A 102 15.05 14.51 8.00
N GLU A 103 16.29 14.04 8.02
CA GLU A 103 17.32 14.40 7.03
C GLU A 103 16.87 14.09 5.59
N VAL A 104 16.32 12.90 5.36
CA VAL A 104 15.88 12.48 4.01
C VAL A 104 14.60 13.21 3.60
N ASN A 105 13.63 13.32 4.50
CA ASN A 105 12.36 14.00 4.28
C ASN A 105 12.54 15.50 3.96
N GLY A 106 13.57 16.13 4.52
CA GLY A 106 13.94 17.52 4.20
C GLY A 106 14.63 17.72 2.84
N GLN A 107 15.00 16.65 2.13
CA GLN A 107 15.78 16.73 0.88
C GLN A 107 15.05 16.18 -0.35
N ILE A 108 14.12 15.24 -0.17
CA ILE A 108 13.46 14.56 -1.29
C ILE A 108 11.96 14.91 -1.27
N PRO A 109 11.40 15.47 -2.36
CA PRO A 109 9.96 15.72 -2.46
C PRO A 109 9.16 14.42 -2.27
N GLN A 110 7.97 14.50 -1.66
CA GLN A 110 7.14 13.33 -1.39
C GLN A 110 5.70 13.48 -1.89
N ILE A 111 5.08 12.35 -2.21
CA ILE A 111 3.65 12.21 -2.53
C ILE A 111 3.11 11.08 -1.68
N ASN A 112 2.15 11.38 -0.80
CA ASN A 112 1.65 10.42 0.19
C ASN A 112 0.15 10.22 0.05
N ILE A 113 -0.28 8.98 0.28
CA ILE A 113 -1.62 8.67 0.77
C ILE A 113 -1.48 8.19 2.21
N TRP A 114 -2.52 8.37 3.02
CA TRP A 114 -2.58 7.80 4.38
C TRP A 114 -3.20 6.41 4.42
N ASP A 115 -2.94 5.70 5.52
CA ASP A 115 -3.63 4.47 5.93
C ASP A 115 -4.19 4.60 7.36
N ASP A 116 -4.55 3.50 8.02
CA ASP A 116 -5.21 3.55 9.32
C ASP A 116 -4.31 4.00 10.45
N HIS A 117 -3.02 3.64 10.51
CA HIS A 117 -2.16 4.07 11.64
C HIS A 117 -1.88 5.58 11.64
N ASP A 118 -2.09 6.27 10.51
CA ASP A 118 -2.14 7.74 10.47
C ASP A 118 -3.32 8.29 11.31
N ILE A 119 -4.37 7.48 11.54
CA ILE A 119 -5.55 7.76 12.36
C ILE A 119 -5.50 6.96 13.67
N ILE A 120 -5.88 5.69 13.59
CA ILE A 120 -5.80 4.62 14.60
C ILE A 120 -6.00 3.29 13.87
N ASP A 121 -5.26 2.27 14.28
CA ASP A 121 -5.32 0.88 13.80
C ASP A 121 -6.75 0.40 13.47
N GLY A 122 -6.97 -0.10 12.24
CA GLY A 122 -8.23 -0.63 11.74
C GLY A 122 -9.32 0.40 11.44
N PHE A 123 -9.01 1.71 11.40
CA PHE A 123 -10.01 2.75 11.13
C PHE A 123 -10.73 2.50 9.78
N GLY A 124 -12.07 2.41 9.85
CA GLY A 124 -12.93 2.12 8.70
C GLY A 124 -13.40 0.67 8.65
N SER A 125 -12.79 -0.24 9.41
CA SER A 125 -13.01 -1.69 9.30
C SER A 125 -13.76 -2.30 10.47
N TYR A 126 -13.90 -1.55 11.56
CA TYR A 126 -14.80 -1.91 12.66
C TYR A 126 -16.28 -1.89 12.22
N VAL A 127 -17.14 -2.49 13.04
CA VAL A 127 -18.59 -2.48 12.80
C VAL A 127 -19.13 -1.04 12.76
N ASP A 128 -20.03 -0.77 11.81
CA ASP A 128 -20.57 0.57 11.52
C ASP A 128 -21.09 1.31 12.77
N ASN A 129 -21.93 0.67 13.58
CA ASN A 129 -22.43 1.25 14.83
C ASN A 129 -21.34 1.67 15.83
N PHE A 130 -20.14 1.09 15.75
CA PHE A 130 -19.00 1.47 16.59
C PHE A 130 -18.19 2.60 15.95
N MET A 131 -17.97 2.54 14.62
CA MET A 131 -17.33 3.61 13.85
C MET A 131 -18.11 4.94 13.88
N GLN A 132 -19.43 4.89 14.04
CA GLN A 132 -20.29 6.08 14.16
C GLN A 132 -20.23 6.76 15.54
N CYS A 133 -19.54 6.19 16.53
CA CYS A 133 -19.48 6.81 17.85
C CYS A 133 -18.74 8.16 17.83
N ASP A 134 -19.00 9.00 18.83
CA ASP A 134 -18.43 10.35 18.88
C ASP A 134 -16.91 10.33 18.88
N VAL A 135 -16.29 9.35 19.56
CA VAL A 135 -14.84 9.23 19.63
C VAL A 135 -14.23 8.91 18.26
N PHE A 136 -14.76 7.94 17.51
CA PHE A 136 -14.24 7.63 16.17
C PHE A 136 -14.41 8.79 15.19
N ARG A 137 -15.55 9.47 15.21
CA ARG A 137 -15.78 10.66 14.38
C ARG A 137 -14.82 11.81 14.74
N GLY A 138 -14.60 12.00 16.04
CA GLY A 138 -13.69 12.99 16.60
C GLY A 138 -12.23 12.77 16.20
N ILE A 139 -11.72 11.55 16.38
CA ILE A 139 -10.34 11.21 16.03
C ILE A 139 -10.13 11.19 14.52
N GLY A 140 -11.12 10.74 13.73
CA GLY A 140 -11.04 10.75 12.27
C GLY A 140 -10.83 12.17 11.72
N GLY A 141 -11.61 13.14 12.21
CA GLY A 141 -11.43 14.55 11.84
C GLY A 141 -10.11 15.15 12.36
N THR A 142 -9.71 14.80 13.59
CA THR A 142 -8.45 15.29 14.19
C THR A 142 -7.23 14.75 13.44
N ALA A 143 -7.19 13.46 13.10
CA ALA A 143 -6.13 12.86 12.31
C ALA A 143 -6.07 13.45 10.90
N HIS A 144 -7.22 13.62 10.24
CA HIS A 144 -7.31 14.24 8.92
C HIS A 144 -6.68 15.64 8.90
N LYS A 145 -6.92 16.47 9.95
CA LYS A 145 -6.27 17.79 10.07
C LYS A 145 -4.74 17.68 9.96
N TYR A 146 -4.11 16.74 10.66
CA TYR A 146 -2.65 16.62 10.65
C TYR A 146 -2.11 15.91 9.41
N TYR A 147 -2.86 14.99 8.82
CA TYR A 147 -2.57 14.46 7.50
C TYR A 147 -2.49 15.59 6.46
N MET A 148 -3.47 16.51 6.46
CA MET A 148 -3.44 17.65 5.56
C MET A 148 -2.24 18.56 5.79
N LEU A 149 -1.92 18.86 7.06
CA LEU A 149 -0.83 19.78 7.39
C LEU A 149 0.57 19.22 7.13
N PHE A 150 0.84 17.97 7.50
CA PHE A 150 2.20 17.40 7.47
C PHE A 150 2.50 16.55 6.24
N GLN A 151 1.48 15.95 5.61
CA GLN A 151 1.69 15.06 4.47
C GLN A 151 1.33 15.72 3.13
N HIS A 152 0.21 16.46 3.09
CA HIS A 152 -0.23 17.18 1.90
C HIS A 152 0.21 18.65 1.86
N HIS A 153 0.57 19.23 3.00
CA HIS A 153 0.85 20.66 3.15
C HIS A 153 -0.30 21.57 2.68
N MET A 154 -1.54 21.14 2.91
CA MET A 154 -2.75 21.87 2.55
C MET A 154 -3.46 22.42 3.80
N PRO A 155 -4.23 23.51 3.68
CA PRO A 155 -5.07 23.98 4.76
C PRO A 155 -6.10 22.91 5.17
N PRO A 156 -6.22 22.59 6.48
CA PRO A 156 -7.21 21.64 6.96
C PRO A 156 -8.61 22.29 7.03
N PRO A 157 -9.66 21.51 7.34
CA PRO A 157 -10.99 22.04 7.64
C PRO A 157 -10.96 23.07 8.79
N LEU A 158 -11.90 24.01 8.78
CA LEU A 158 -11.98 25.11 9.77
C LEU A 158 -12.16 24.64 11.22
N SER A 159 -12.80 23.49 11.41
CA SER A 159 -13.01 22.85 12.72
C SER A 159 -13.22 21.35 12.53
N THR A 160 -12.87 20.55 13.53
CA THR A 160 -13.12 19.09 13.55
C THR A 160 -14.34 18.74 14.40
N TYR A 161 -14.78 17.48 14.32
CA TYR A 161 -15.98 17.01 15.02
C TYR A 161 -15.86 17.09 16.55
N THR A 162 -16.91 17.61 17.19
CA THR A 162 -17.12 17.56 18.64
C THR A 162 -18.59 17.27 18.94
N SER A 163 -18.85 16.47 19.97
CA SER A 163 -20.19 16.05 20.38
C SER A 163 -21.05 17.17 20.99
N ASP A 164 -20.42 18.25 21.45
CA ASP A 164 -21.08 19.43 22.02
C ASP A 164 -21.46 20.48 20.95
N HIS A 165 -20.77 20.51 19.80
CA HIS A 165 -21.13 21.38 18.67
C HIS A 165 -21.98 20.68 17.61
N ALA A 166 -21.58 19.49 17.14
CA ALA A 166 -22.28 18.76 16.10
C ALA A 166 -23.52 18.04 16.66
N ALA A 167 -24.73 18.51 16.32
CA ALA A 167 -25.95 17.79 16.70
C ALA A 167 -26.09 16.49 15.88
N ILE A 168 -26.55 15.42 16.54
CA ILE A 168 -26.71 14.06 15.98
C ILE A 168 -27.62 14.02 14.72
N GLU A 169 -28.50 15.01 14.50
CA GLU A 169 -29.58 14.90 13.50
C GLU A 169 -29.71 16.04 12.46
N LYS A 170 -28.84 17.07 12.43
CA LYS A 170 -29.00 18.17 11.44
C LYS A 170 -27.70 18.67 10.84
N ALA A 171 -27.77 18.93 9.53
CA ALA A 171 -26.74 19.58 8.73
C ALA A 171 -26.21 20.88 9.40
N SER A 172 -24.87 20.96 9.40
CA SER A 172 -23.98 22.10 9.58
C SER A 172 -24.46 23.27 10.47
N LYS A 173 -24.05 23.28 11.74
CA LYS A 173 -23.97 24.52 12.55
C LYS A 173 -22.85 25.48 12.09
N GLY A 174 -22.28 25.28 10.90
CA GLY A 174 -21.02 25.91 10.48
C GLY A 174 -19.82 25.44 11.33
N PRO A 175 -18.63 26.04 11.13
CA PRO A 175 -17.46 25.76 11.94
C PRO A 175 -17.70 25.98 13.43
N ASP A 176 -17.03 25.20 14.28
CA ASP A 176 -17.08 25.41 15.74
C ASP A 176 -16.33 26.71 16.10
N PRO A 177 -17.01 27.74 16.63
CA PRO A 177 -16.36 29.00 16.98
C PRO A 177 -15.31 28.83 18.09
N ASN A 178 -15.43 27.82 18.96
CA ASN A 178 -14.45 27.58 20.01
C ASN A 178 -13.09 27.18 19.43
N GLN A 179 -13.10 26.46 18.32
CA GLN A 179 -11.88 26.03 17.62
C GLN A 179 -11.26 27.14 16.76
N LEU A 180 -11.99 28.24 16.53
CA LEU A 180 -11.51 29.41 15.79
C LEU A 180 -11.00 30.53 16.70
N MET A 181 -11.12 30.37 18.03
CA MET A 181 -10.54 31.32 18.98
C MET A 181 -9.03 31.33 18.83
N ASP A 182 -8.47 32.53 18.61
CA ASP A 182 -7.03 32.77 18.43
C ASP A 182 -6.37 31.88 17.35
N THR A 183 -7.16 31.35 16.41
CA THR A 183 -6.72 30.39 15.41
C THR A 183 -6.98 30.93 14.01
N TYR A 184 -5.93 30.93 13.18
CA TYR A 184 -6.06 31.23 11.76
C TYR A 184 -5.97 29.93 10.97
N VAL A 185 -7.00 29.64 10.17
CA VAL A 185 -6.99 28.57 9.17
C VAL A 185 -7.00 29.22 7.81
N ALA A 186 -5.98 28.91 6.99
CA ALA A 186 -5.91 29.43 5.64
C ALA A 186 -7.10 28.92 4.81
N PRO A 187 -7.62 29.72 3.86
CA PRO A 187 -8.65 29.23 2.94
C PRO A 187 -8.16 28.02 2.16
N MET A 188 -8.97 26.96 2.08
CA MET A 188 -8.69 25.85 1.18
C MET A 188 -8.61 26.37 -0.25
N PHE A 189 -7.64 25.85 -1.01
CA PHE A 189 -7.53 26.11 -2.43
C PHE A 189 -7.65 24.79 -3.20
N GLU A 190 -8.16 24.88 -4.41
CA GLU A 190 -8.19 23.73 -5.31
C GLU A 190 -6.81 23.58 -5.95
N SER A 191 -6.26 22.38 -5.86
CA SER A 191 -5.02 22.01 -6.56
C SER A 191 -5.34 20.96 -7.62
N PRO A 192 -4.85 21.13 -8.86
CA PRO A 192 -5.24 20.28 -9.99
C PRO A 192 -4.82 18.82 -9.85
N GLU A 193 -3.83 18.52 -9.02
CA GLU A 193 -3.37 17.16 -8.72
C GLU A 193 -4.40 16.35 -7.91
N TYR A 194 -5.32 17.01 -7.20
CA TYR A 194 -6.31 16.31 -6.39
C TYR A 194 -7.58 15.98 -7.18
N ILE A 195 -8.12 14.80 -6.92
CA ILE A 195 -9.42 14.32 -7.40
C ILE A 195 -10.31 14.13 -6.17
N VAL A 196 -11.09 15.16 -5.88
CA VAL A 196 -11.95 15.23 -4.68
C VAL A 196 -13.23 14.39 -4.90
N GLY A 197 -13.49 13.42 -4.02
CA GLY A 197 -14.71 12.59 -4.03
C GLY A 197 -15.97 13.44 -3.84
N ASP A 198 -17.15 13.04 -4.30
CA ASP A 198 -18.35 13.94 -4.30
C ASP A 198 -19.00 14.14 -2.94
N HIS A 199 -18.85 13.16 -2.05
CA HIS A 199 -19.56 13.12 -0.78
C HIS A 199 -18.57 13.01 0.38
N PRO A 200 -18.95 13.51 1.57
CA PRO A 200 -18.21 13.23 2.78
C PRO A 200 -18.12 11.73 3.08
N GLY A 201 -17.07 11.33 3.77
CA GLY A 201 -16.95 10.01 4.36
C GLY A 201 -18.01 9.74 5.43
N PRO A 202 -18.30 8.46 5.72
CA PRO A 202 -19.30 8.08 6.73
C PRO A 202 -18.84 8.38 8.17
N TYR A 203 -17.52 8.33 8.41
CA TYR A 203 -16.93 8.50 9.74
C TYR A 203 -15.99 9.71 9.83
N VAL A 204 -15.38 10.10 8.70
CA VAL A 204 -14.65 11.35 8.54
C VAL A 204 -15.52 12.26 7.71
N ALA A 205 -16.00 13.37 8.28
CA ALA A 205 -16.94 14.29 7.62
C ALA A 205 -16.28 15.17 6.53
N GLU A 206 -15.20 14.67 5.92
CA GLU A 206 -14.44 15.29 4.85
C GLU A 206 -14.58 14.47 3.57
N ARG A 207 -14.15 15.03 2.43
CA ARG A 207 -14.21 14.37 1.12
C ARG A 207 -12.87 13.72 0.83
N SER A 208 -12.86 12.53 0.21
CA SER A 208 -11.61 11.84 -0.12
C SER A 208 -10.74 12.66 -1.06
N LEU A 209 -9.42 12.65 -0.83
CA LEU A 209 -8.44 13.34 -1.67
C LEU A 209 -7.58 12.32 -2.42
N ASN A 210 -8.07 11.87 -3.58
CA ASN A 210 -7.28 11.03 -4.49
C ASN A 210 -6.31 11.91 -5.29
N ILE A 211 -5.24 11.33 -5.83
CA ILE A 211 -4.14 12.10 -6.44
C ILE A 211 -3.89 11.61 -7.86
N TYR A 212 -3.78 12.53 -8.82
CA TYR A 212 -3.17 12.28 -10.12
C TYR A 212 -2.01 13.25 -10.34
N THR A 213 -0.85 12.71 -10.75
CA THR A 213 0.30 13.54 -11.11
C THR A 213 1.20 12.83 -12.12
N ARG A 214 2.02 13.59 -12.84
CA ARG A 214 3.02 13.04 -13.77
C ARG A 214 4.39 13.00 -13.08
N LEU A 215 5.00 11.82 -13.07
CA LEU A 215 6.37 11.62 -12.61
C LEU A 215 7.32 11.66 -13.82
N GLY A 216 7.59 12.87 -14.29
CA GLY A 216 8.32 13.10 -15.54
C GLY A 216 7.45 12.86 -16.78
N ALA A 217 8.06 12.70 -17.94
CA ALA A 217 7.34 12.72 -19.21
C ALA A 217 6.48 11.46 -19.47
N ARG A 218 6.89 10.28 -18.98
CA ARG A 218 6.32 8.99 -19.43
C ARG A 218 5.68 8.16 -18.31
N ILE A 219 5.63 8.68 -17.09
CA ILE A 219 5.06 8.00 -15.93
C ILE A 219 3.94 8.85 -15.34
N ALA A 220 2.75 8.29 -15.18
CA ALA A 220 1.69 8.85 -14.35
C ALA A 220 1.68 8.13 -12.98
N LEU A 221 1.34 8.84 -11.92
CA LEU A 221 1.00 8.27 -10.62
C LEU A 221 -0.46 8.59 -10.30
N LEU A 222 -1.20 7.57 -9.87
CA LEU A 222 -2.55 7.66 -9.35
C LEU A 222 -2.59 7.11 -7.93
N GLY A 223 -2.86 7.96 -6.94
CA GLY A 223 -3.05 7.56 -5.53
C GLY A 223 -4.53 7.54 -5.15
N ILE A 224 -4.98 6.49 -4.48
CA ILE A 224 -6.36 6.35 -4.01
C ILE A 224 -6.39 6.54 -2.49
N ASP A 225 -7.21 7.50 -2.05
CA ASP A 225 -7.53 7.68 -0.64
C ASP A 225 -8.57 6.65 -0.23
N ALA A 226 -8.08 5.58 0.39
CA ALA A 226 -8.86 4.41 0.75
C ALA A 226 -9.34 4.43 2.21
N ARG A 227 -9.29 5.57 2.91
CA ARG A 227 -9.67 5.69 4.33
C ARG A 227 -10.82 6.65 4.60
N VAL A 228 -10.94 7.78 3.88
CA VAL A 228 -12.06 8.73 4.12
C VAL A 228 -13.42 8.08 3.90
N GLU A 229 -13.60 7.36 2.79
CA GLU A 229 -14.89 6.77 2.39
C GLU A 229 -15.08 5.33 2.90
N ARG A 230 -14.08 4.79 3.61
CA ARG A 230 -14.03 3.37 3.96
C ARG A 230 -15.09 2.99 4.99
N THR A 231 -15.70 1.85 4.75
CA THR A 231 -16.49 1.06 5.69
C THR A 231 -16.03 -0.40 5.60
N ARG A 232 -16.47 -1.22 6.55
CA ARG A 232 -16.27 -2.68 6.51
C ARG A 232 -16.80 -3.36 5.23
N HIS A 233 -17.60 -2.68 4.42
CA HIS A 233 -18.24 -3.26 3.23
C HIS A 233 -17.85 -2.57 1.92
N GLN A 234 -17.14 -1.46 1.98
CA GLN A 234 -16.78 -0.65 0.82
C GLN A 234 -15.56 0.21 1.13
N ILE A 235 -14.61 0.31 0.20
CA ILE A 235 -13.40 1.12 0.38
C ILE A 235 -13.64 2.54 -0.12
N ASN A 236 -14.14 2.68 -1.34
CA ASN A 236 -14.51 3.97 -1.93
C ASN A 236 -15.90 3.93 -2.55
N TYR A 237 -16.53 5.10 -2.66
CA TYR A 237 -17.80 5.21 -3.35
C TYR A 237 -17.64 4.89 -4.84
N PRO A 238 -18.61 4.21 -5.48
CA PRO A 238 -18.58 3.93 -6.93
C PRO A 238 -18.40 5.20 -7.79
N GLU A 239 -19.01 6.32 -7.39
CA GLU A 239 -18.88 7.62 -8.02
C GLU A 239 -17.46 8.19 -7.89
N THR A 240 -16.78 7.97 -6.76
CA THR A 240 -15.38 8.38 -6.57
C THR A 240 -14.46 7.63 -7.52
N TYR A 241 -14.62 6.30 -7.65
CA TYR A 241 -13.90 5.53 -8.68
C TYR A 241 -14.18 6.04 -10.09
N LYS A 242 -15.45 6.32 -10.42
CA LYS A 242 -15.82 6.86 -11.73
C LYS A 242 -15.08 8.18 -12.02
N LYS A 243 -15.03 9.12 -11.06
CA LYS A 243 -14.30 10.38 -11.22
C LYS A 243 -12.80 10.16 -11.38
N VAL A 244 -12.21 9.28 -10.58
CA VAL A 244 -10.80 8.92 -10.66
C VAL A 244 -10.44 8.40 -12.05
N PHE A 245 -11.20 7.44 -12.58
CA PHE A 245 -10.93 6.88 -13.90
C PHE A 245 -11.25 7.84 -15.04
N GLN A 246 -12.28 8.69 -14.91
CA GLN A 246 -12.56 9.74 -15.89
C GLN A 246 -11.41 10.74 -15.98
N ARG A 247 -10.87 11.17 -14.82
CA ARG A 247 -9.69 12.04 -14.79
C ARG A 247 -8.49 11.37 -15.43
N LEU A 248 -8.18 10.13 -15.04
CA LEU A 248 -7.05 9.38 -15.60
C LEU A 248 -7.16 9.25 -17.12
N ARG A 249 -8.32 8.87 -17.66
CA ARG A 249 -8.52 8.80 -19.12
C ARG A 249 -8.30 10.14 -19.80
N SER A 250 -8.88 11.21 -19.27
CA SER A 250 -8.75 12.56 -19.85
C SER A 250 -7.28 12.99 -19.95
N GLU A 251 -6.48 12.69 -18.92
CA GLU A 251 -5.05 13.00 -18.89
C GLU A 251 -4.24 12.15 -19.88
N LEU A 252 -4.56 10.87 -20.01
CA LEU A 252 -3.93 9.97 -20.98
C LEU A 252 -4.29 10.33 -22.43
N GLU A 253 -5.54 10.69 -22.69
CA GLU A 253 -6.01 11.21 -23.97
C GLU A 253 -5.28 12.50 -24.35
N ALA A 254 -5.20 13.46 -23.42
CA ALA A 254 -4.50 14.73 -23.64
C ALA A 254 -3.00 14.50 -23.92
N ALA A 255 -2.34 13.64 -23.14
CA ALA A 255 -0.94 13.30 -23.36
C ALA A 255 -0.71 12.60 -24.71
N SER A 256 -1.61 11.69 -25.10
CA SER A 256 -1.55 11.03 -26.40
C SER A 256 -1.73 12.01 -27.56
N ALA A 257 -2.74 12.89 -27.48
CA ALA A 257 -3.02 13.91 -28.48
C ALA A 257 -1.87 14.93 -28.64
N ALA A 258 -1.14 15.20 -27.56
CA ALA A 258 0.05 16.06 -27.56
C ALA A 258 1.33 15.36 -28.08
N GLY A 259 1.28 14.06 -28.40
CA GLY A 259 2.46 13.28 -28.80
C GLY A 259 3.37 12.88 -27.63
N GLU A 260 2.94 13.09 -26.38
CA GLU A 260 3.66 12.80 -25.14
C GLU A 260 3.10 11.56 -24.43
N SER A 261 2.80 10.50 -25.19
CA SER A 261 2.11 9.33 -24.65
C SER A 261 2.79 8.77 -23.40
N ILE A 262 2.03 8.70 -22.30
CA ILE A 262 2.44 8.07 -21.04
C ILE A 262 2.55 6.56 -21.25
N LYS A 263 3.59 5.94 -20.68
CA LYS A 263 3.92 4.52 -20.89
C LYS A 263 3.82 3.66 -19.64
N HIS A 264 3.94 4.28 -18.48
CA HIS A 264 3.78 3.64 -17.17
C HIS A 264 2.72 4.37 -16.35
N LEU A 265 1.82 3.61 -15.74
CA LEU A 265 0.94 4.08 -14.68
C LEU A 265 1.34 3.41 -13.38
N ILE A 266 1.69 4.21 -12.39
CA ILE A 266 1.91 3.76 -11.01
C ILE A 266 0.60 3.98 -10.25
N LEU A 267 -0.03 2.90 -9.80
CA LEU A 267 -1.17 2.95 -8.87
C LEU A 267 -0.64 2.82 -7.45
N LEU A 268 -0.98 3.77 -6.57
CA LEU A 268 -0.61 3.75 -5.17
C LEU A 268 -1.83 3.41 -4.30
N LEU A 269 -1.74 2.32 -3.55
CA LEU A 269 -2.73 1.84 -2.60
C LEU A 269 -2.08 1.64 -1.22
N GLY A 270 -2.81 1.90 -0.14
CA GLY A 270 -2.33 1.63 1.22
C GLY A 270 -2.07 0.14 1.44
N ILE A 271 -3.04 -0.67 1.02
CA ILE A 271 -3.04 -2.11 1.22
C ILE A 271 -2.75 -2.88 -0.08
N PRO A 272 -1.94 -3.95 -0.06
CA PRO A 272 -1.66 -4.79 -1.21
C PRO A 272 -2.93 -5.39 -1.82
N ILE A 273 -2.98 -5.36 -3.15
CA ILE A 273 -4.14 -5.87 -3.90
C ILE A 273 -3.91 -7.27 -4.44
N ALA A 274 -2.67 -7.65 -4.80
CA ALA A 274 -2.28 -9.00 -5.21
C ALA A 274 -1.53 -9.73 -4.09
N TYR A 275 -2.27 -10.28 -3.13
CA TYR A 275 -1.72 -10.90 -1.92
C TYR A 275 -2.44 -12.22 -1.57
N PRO A 276 -1.80 -13.18 -0.86
CA PRO A 276 -2.46 -14.41 -0.44
C PRO A 276 -3.70 -14.13 0.39
N ARG A 277 -4.79 -14.87 0.10
CA ARG A 277 -6.03 -14.73 0.87
C ARG A 277 -5.82 -15.24 2.29
N LEU A 278 -6.17 -14.40 3.25
CA LEU A 278 -6.00 -14.70 4.66
C LEU A 278 -7.30 -15.14 5.37
N THR A 279 -8.42 -15.26 4.66
CA THR A 279 -9.72 -15.70 5.20
C THR A 279 -9.70 -17.07 5.93
N TRP A 280 -8.63 -17.87 5.75
CA TRP A 280 -8.45 -19.12 6.48
C TRP A 280 -7.87 -18.91 7.88
N LEU A 281 -7.17 -17.80 8.15
CA LEU A 281 -6.66 -17.46 9.49
C LEU A 281 -7.81 -17.32 10.48
N GLU A 282 -8.95 -16.77 10.05
CA GLU A 282 -10.18 -16.75 10.84
C GLU A 282 -10.55 -18.13 11.39
N ASN A 283 -10.45 -19.18 10.57
CA ASN A 283 -10.80 -20.53 10.99
C ASN A 283 -9.77 -21.13 11.97
N ILE A 284 -8.48 -20.77 11.83
CA ILE A 284 -7.44 -21.19 12.79
C ILE A 284 -7.62 -20.46 14.12
N PHE A 285 -7.90 -19.16 14.09
CA PHE A 285 -8.09 -18.35 15.29
C PHE A 285 -9.41 -18.58 16.02
N ARG A 286 -10.42 -19.08 15.30
CA ARG A 286 -11.69 -19.59 15.87
C ARG A 286 -11.59 -21.06 16.32
N SER A 287 -10.47 -21.74 16.07
CA SER A 287 -10.27 -23.14 16.49
C SER A 287 -10.34 -23.30 18.01
N PRO A 288 -10.97 -24.37 18.54
CA PRO A 288 -11.00 -24.66 19.98
C PRO A 288 -9.62 -24.71 20.64
N VAL A 289 -8.58 -25.01 19.87
CA VAL A 289 -7.17 -25.08 20.33
C VAL A 289 -6.62 -23.70 20.73
N MET A 290 -7.17 -22.61 20.19
CA MET A 290 -6.82 -21.24 20.61
C MET A 290 -7.49 -20.82 21.93
N GLY A 291 -8.49 -21.58 22.40
CA GLY A 291 -9.21 -21.31 23.66
C GLY A 291 -8.28 -21.19 24.87
N PRO A 292 -7.41 -22.17 25.15
CA PRO A 292 -6.43 -22.10 26.23
C PRO A 292 -5.48 -20.90 26.13
N ILE A 293 -5.00 -20.57 24.93
CA ILE A 293 -4.09 -19.43 24.68
C ILE A 293 -4.80 -18.09 24.95
N LYS A 294 -6.04 -17.94 24.47
CA LYS A 294 -6.89 -16.78 24.76
C LYS A 294 -7.16 -16.63 26.25
N ILE A 295 -7.43 -17.73 26.96
CA ILE A 295 -7.64 -17.73 28.40
C ILE A 295 -6.36 -17.34 29.16
N LEU A 296 -5.20 -17.86 28.76
CA LEU A 296 -3.92 -17.51 29.38
C LEU A 296 -3.57 -16.03 29.16
N ASN A 297 -3.77 -15.49 27.96
CA ASN A 297 -3.51 -14.07 27.70
C ASN A 297 -4.44 -13.17 28.52
N LYS A 298 -5.75 -13.45 28.51
CA LYS A 298 -6.75 -12.70 29.27
C LYS A 298 -6.52 -12.73 30.79
N ARG A 299 -5.89 -13.80 31.31
CA ARG A 299 -5.75 -14.04 32.75
C ARG A 299 -4.38 -13.65 33.32
N PHE A 300 -3.34 -13.59 32.49
CA PHE A 300 -1.97 -13.32 32.92
C PHE A 300 -1.28 -12.16 32.20
N GLY A 301 -1.91 -11.53 31.20
CA GLY A 301 -1.33 -10.38 30.47
C GLY A 301 -0.05 -10.70 29.70
N LEU A 302 0.25 -12.00 29.48
CA LEU A 302 1.51 -12.48 28.91
C LEU A 302 1.57 -12.44 27.36
N GLY A 303 0.58 -11.82 26.70
CA GLY A 303 0.50 -11.70 25.24
C GLY A 303 0.11 -10.29 24.78
N GLY A 304 0.65 -9.25 25.42
CA GLY A 304 0.59 -7.88 24.90
C GLY A 304 1.28 -7.82 23.53
N SER A 305 0.61 -7.21 22.54
CA SER A 305 0.99 -7.12 21.10
C SER A 305 0.34 -8.13 20.12
N LEU A 306 -0.65 -8.95 20.52
CA LEU A 306 -1.32 -9.89 19.59
C LEU A 306 -2.85 -9.79 19.54
N PHE A 307 -3.48 -8.92 20.34
CA PHE A 307 -4.94 -8.89 20.47
C PHE A 307 -5.46 -7.45 20.54
N ASN A 308 -6.45 -7.16 19.68
CA ASN A 308 -7.07 -5.86 19.60
C ASN A 308 -7.92 -5.62 20.86
N GLN A 309 -7.70 -4.49 21.51
CA GLN A 309 -8.39 -4.12 22.75
C GLN A 309 -9.83 -3.64 22.50
N PHE A 310 -10.19 -3.34 21.24
CA PHE A 310 -11.52 -2.84 20.91
C PHE A 310 -12.60 -3.92 20.89
N ASP A 311 -12.34 -5.11 20.37
CA ASP A 311 -13.33 -6.19 20.33
C ASP A 311 -12.81 -7.54 20.88
N GLY A 312 -11.52 -7.62 21.25
CA GLY A 312 -10.87 -8.83 21.73
C GLY A 312 -10.50 -9.81 20.61
N SER A 313 -10.53 -9.38 19.34
CA SER A 313 -9.98 -10.09 18.20
C SER A 313 -8.44 -10.15 18.29
N ILE A 314 -7.81 -10.92 17.41
CA ILE A 314 -6.35 -10.95 17.25
C ILE A 314 -6.05 -9.83 16.25
N ASP A 315 -5.01 -9.02 16.42
CA ASP A 315 -4.71 -7.90 15.49
C ASP A 315 -4.71 -8.39 14.02
N LEU A 316 -4.14 -9.58 13.78
CA LEU A 316 -4.15 -10.29 12.49
C LEU A 316 -5.54 -10.75 11.98
N LEU A 317 -6.63 -10.56 12.72
CA LEU A 317 -8.01 -10.84 12.27
C LEU A 317 -8.68 -9.60 11.69
N ASP A 318 -8.34 -8.41 12.20
CA ASP A 318 -8.90 -7.15 11.70
C ASP A 318 -8.24 -6.81 10.34
N ASP A 319 -6.92 -7.02 10.22
CA ASP A 319 -6.16 -6.98 8.94
C ASP A 319 -6.82 -7.84 7.82
N LEU A 320 -7.56 -8.90 8.18
CA LEU A 320 -8.19 -9.81 7.21
C LEU A 320 -9.39 -9.20 6.51
N ASP A 321 -10.16 -8.38 7.23
CA ASP A 321 -11.33 -7.69 6.70
C ASP A 321 -10.91 -6.40 5.97
N ASP A 322 -9.75 -5.80 6.31
CA ASP A 322 -9.17 -4.63 5.67
C ASP A 322 -8.64 -4.88 4.25
N HIS A 323 -8.19 -6.10 3.98
CA HIS A 323 -7.59 -6.43 2.69
C HIS A 323 -8.58 -6.39 1.53
N TYR A 324 -8.13 -5.88 0.38
CA TYR A 324 -8.85 -6.01 -0.91
C TYR A 324 -9.25 -7.46 -1.22
N THR A 325 -8.51 -8.44 -0.71
CA THR A 325 -8.76 -9.88 -0.92
C THR A 325 -9.85 -10.47 -0.03
N ALA A 326 -10.33 -9.71 0.97
CA ALA A 326 -11.44 -10.05 1.85
C ALA A 326 -12.72 -10.30 1.06
N ARG A 327 -13.60 -11.15 1.60
CA ARG A 327 -14.82 -11.58 0.89
C ARG A 327 -15.72 -10.39 0.53
N THR A 328 -15.82 -9.39 1.40
CA THR A 328 -16.61 -8.16 1.23
C THR A 328 -16.10 -7.31 0.07
N HIS A 329 -14.78 -7.14 -0.06
CA HIS A 329 -14.16 -6.26 -1.05
C HIS A 329 -13.87 -6.92 -2.41
N LYS A 330 -14.07 -8.24 -2.56
CA LYS A 330 -13.79 -8.95 -3.83
C LYS A 330 -14.47 -8.37 -5.06
N LYS A 331 -15.69 -7.83 -4.93
CA LYS A 331 -16.42 -7.23 -6.05
C LYS A 331 -15.74 -5.93 -6.48
N GLU A 332 -15.55 -5.03 -5.53
CA GLU A 332 -14.89 -3.73 -5.70
C GLU A 332 -13.45 -3.89 -6.25
N ARG A 333 -12.66 -4.78 -5.64
CA ARG A 333 -11.33 -5.17 -6.14
C ARG A 333 -11.36 -5.61 -7.60
N ARG A 334 -12.31 -6.48 -7.97
CA ARG A 334 -12.43 -6.97 -9.35
C ARG A 334 -12.76 -5.84 -10.31
N GLU A 335 -13.67 -4.94 -9.92
CA GLU A 335 -14.07 -3.79 -10.74
C GLU A 335 -12.91 -2.82 -10.96
N LEU A 336 -12.17 -2.46 -9.90
CA LEU A 336 -10.93 -1.68 -9.97
C LEU A 336 -9.91 -2.29 -10.93
N MET A 337 -9.59 -3.58 -10.76
CA MET A 337 -8.61 -4.26 -11.60
C MET A 337 -9.05 -4.38 -13.06
N VAL A 338 -10.32 -4.73 -13.32
CA VAL A 338 -10.85 -4.82 -14.69
C VAL A 338 -10.86 -3.46 -15.38
N GLU A 339 -11.13 -2.37 -14.65
CA GLU A 339 -11.11 -1.03 -15.21
C GLU A 339 -9.69 -0.59 -15.58
N LEU A 340 -8.70 -0.87 -14.72
CA LEU A 340 -7.29 -0.66 -15.04
C LEU A 340 -6.86 -1.47 -16.27
N GLN A 341 -7.32 -2.72 -16.42
CA GLN A 341 -7.01 -3.55 -17.58
C GLN A 341 -7.54 -2.93 -18.88
N LYS A 342 -8.75 -2.36 -18.85
CA LYS A 342 -9.31 -1.63 -19.99
C LYS A 342 -8.47 -0.42 -20.35
N ILE A 343 -8.09 0.40 -19.35
CA ILE A 343 -7.25 1.59 -19.56
C ILE A 343 -5.88 1.20 -20.12
N SER A 344 -5.27 0.12 -19.62
CA SER A 344 -4.04 -0.44 -20.18
C SER A 344 -4.17 -0.76 -21.66
N ALA A 345 -5.24 -1.45 -22.06
CA ALA A 345 -5.50 -1.77 -23.46
C ALA A 345 -5.79 -0.53 -24.31
N GLU A 346 -6.59 0.40 -23.81
CA GLU A 346 -7.05 1.61 -24.49
C GLU A 346 -5.88 2.58 -24.80
N PHE A 347 -4.98 2.78 -23.83
CA PHE A 347 -3.89 3.77 -23.94
C PHE A 347 -2.51 3.15 -24.14
N ASN A 348 -2.42 1.83 -24.27
CA ASN A 348 -1.17 1.10 -24.40
C ASN A 348 -0.16 1.43 -23.27
N ILE A 349 -0.65 1.39 -22.03
CA ILE A 349 0.07 1.77 -20.81
C ILE A 349 0.26 0.57 -19.87
N ARG A 350 1.47 0.40 -19.34
CA ARG A 350 1.78 -0.65 -18.34
C ARG A 350 1.46 -0.17 -16.94
N VAL A 351 0.70 -0.95 -16.17
CA VAL A 351 0.38 -0.64 -14.77
C VAL A 351 1.33 -1.36 -13.82
N THR A 352 1.88 -0.59 -12.87
CA THR A 352 2.62 -1.07 -11.70
C THR A 352 1.90 -0.56 -10.46
N ILE A 353 1.65 -1.42 -9.48
CA ILE A 353 0.89 -1.11 -8.26
C ILE A 353 1.87 -1.12 -7.09
N LEU A 354 1.81 -0.11 -6.24
CA LEU A 354 2.56 -0.02 -4.99
C LEU A 354 1.59 -0.27 -3.83
N GLY A 355 1.98 -1.12 -2.88
CA GLY A 355 1.18 -1.46 -1.70
C GLY A 355 2.03 -1.62 -0.43
N GLY A 356 1.48 -1.22 0.71
CA GLY A 356 2.12 -1.17 2.02
C GLY A 356 1.50 -2.11 3.06
N ASP A 357 1.32 -1.62 4.29
CA ASP A 357 0.52 -2.20 5.39
C ASP A 357 1.03 -3.53 6.02
N VAL A 358 1.33 -4.55 5.20
CA VAL A 358 1.51 -5.94 5.67
C VAL A 358 2.85 -6.27 6.37
N HIS A 359 3.70 -5.27 6.62
CA HIS A 359 5.02 -5.37 7.28
C HIS A 359 6.00 -6.41 6.70
N LEU A 360 5.80 -6.87 5.47
CA LEU A 360 6.76 -7.73 4.76
C LEU A 360 6.95 -7.33 3.29
N ALA A 361 8.06 -7.77 2.71
CA ALA A 361 8.32 -7.62 1.28
C ALA A 361 7.75 -8.79 0.46
N ALA A 362 7.08 -8.48 -0.65
CA ALA A 362 6.58 -9.46 -1.61
C ALA A 362 6.40 -8.81 -2.99
N LEU A 363 6.17 -9.65 -4.01
CA LEU A 363 5.82 -9.17 -5.34
C LEU A 363 4.63 -9.95 -5.88
N GLY A 364 3.46 -9.33 -5.89
CA GLY A 364 2.25 -9.87 -6.50
C GLY A 364 2.22 -9.57 -8.00
N ARG A 365 1.45 -10.35 -8.76
CA ARG A 365 1.18 -10.08 -10.16
C ARG A 365 -0.20 -10.55 -10.58
N PHE A 366 -0.82 -9.80 -11.46
CA PHE A 366 -1.93 -10.22 -12.32
C PHE A 366 -1.37 -10.50 -13.71
N TYR A 367 -1.97 -11.42 -14.44
CA TYR A 367 -1.58 -11.76 -15.82
C TYR A 367 -2.71 -12.50 -16.52
N SER A 368 -2.71 -12.48 -17.84
CA SER A 368 -3.60 -13.30 -18.66
C SER A 368 -3.39 -14.77 -18.34
N ASN A 369 -4.48 -15.52 -18.23
CA ASN A 369 -4.41 -16.95 -17.98
C ASN A 369 -3.45 -17.62 -18.99
N PRO A 370 -2.46 -18.42 -18.56
CA PRO A 370 -1.43 -18.96 -19.46
C PRO A 370 -1.98 -19.76 -20.65
N SER A 371 -3.19 -20.32 -20.53
CA SER A 371 -3.86 -21.02 -21.65
C SER A 371 -4.17 -20.12 -22.84
N LEU A 372 -4.26 -18.81 -22.64
CA LEU A 372 -4.48 -17.81 -23.70
C LEU A 372 -3.22 -17.55 -24.54
N LYS A 373 -2.04 -17.97 -24.07
CA LYS A 373 -0.75 -17.82 -24.77
C LYS A 373 -0.47 -16.38 -25.23
N ILE A 374 -0.77 -15.42 -24.36
CA ILE A 374 -0.51 -14.00 -24.60
C ILE A 374 0.86 -13.66 -24.02
N PRO A 375 1.83 -13.19 -24.84
CA PRO A 375 3.09 -12.67 -24.34
C PRO A 375 2.86 -11.47 -23.41
N VAL A 376 3.61 -11.37 -22.32
CA VAL A 376 3.43 -10.31 -21.32
C VAL A 376 3.55 -8.91 -21.92
N GLU A 377 4.44 -8.71 -22.88
CA GLU A 377 4.63 -7.45 -23.60
C GLU A 377 3.37 -7.01 -24.35
N GLU A 378 2.47 -7.92 -24.72
CA GLU A 378 1.17 -7.61 -25.35
C GLU A 378 -0.01 -7.76 -24.37
N ASP A 379 0.24 -8.22 -23.14
CA ASP A 379 -0.77 -8.53 -22.14
C ASP A 379 -1.16 -7.30 -21.31
N HIS A 380 -2.29 -6.67 -21.65
CA HIS A 380 -2.87 -5.57 -20.87
C HIS A 380 -3.32 -5.98 -19.45
N ARG A 381 -3.36 -7.29 -19.14
CA ARG A 381 -3.70 -7.82 -17.81
C ARG A 381 -2.48 -8.03 -16.94
N TYR A 382 -1.28 -8.00 -17.51
CA TYR A 382 -0.05 -8.10 -16.74
C TYR A 382 0.19 -6.81 -15.95
N MET A 383 0.11 -6.93 -14.62
CA MET A 383 0.30 -5.83 -13.68
C MET A 383 1.07 -6.37 -12.47
N VAL A 384 2.15 -5.69 -12.09
CA VAL A 384 2.95 -6.05 -10.92
C VAL A 384 2.45 -5.26 -9.73
N ASN A 385 2.31 -5.90 -8.57
CA ASN A 385 2.10 -5.24 -7.29
C ASN A 385 3.37 -5.39 -6.44
N VAL A 386 4.15 -4.31 -6.37
CA VAL A 386 5.32 -4.17 -5.50
C VAL A 386 4.81 -3.95 -4.08
N ILE A 387 5.10 -4.91 -3.20
CA ILE A 387 4.69 -4.86 -1.80
C ILE A 387 5.94 -4.58 -0.99
N SER A 388 6.01 -3.36 -0.45
CA SER A 388 7.16 -2.88 0.31
C SER A 388 6.69 -2.24 1.61
N SER A 389 6.68 -3.06 2.65
CA SER A 389 6.33 -2.69 4.02
C SER A 389 7.12 -3.59 4.97
N ALA A 390 7.58 -3.18 6.14
CA ALA A 390 7.65 -1.82 6.65
C ALA A 390 9.06 -1.25 6.46
N ILE A 391 9.21 0.06 6.29
CA ILE A 391 10.55 0.69 6.33
C ILE A 391 11.09 0.81 7.76
N VAL A 392 10.22 0.99 8.75
CA VAL A 392 10.61 1.14 10.17
C VAL A 392 10.10 0.00 11.04
N ASN A 393 8.82 -0.35 10.93
CA ASN A 393 8.16 -1.25 11.88
C ASN A 393 8.75 -2.67 11.88
N LYS A 394 8.48 -3.42 12.94
CA LYS A 394 8.87 -4.83 13.03
C LYS A 394 8.11 -5.68 11.98
N PRO A 395 8.78 -6.61 11.29
CA PRO A 395 8.12 -7.56 10.39
C PRO A 395 7.24 -8.55 11.16
N PRO A 396 6.31 -9.24 10.48
CA PRO A 396 5.54 -10.31 11.09
C PRO A 396 6.45 -11.49 11.45
N PRO A 397 6.03 -12.37 12.38
CA PRO A 397 6.80 -13.55 12.74
C PRO A 397 7.11 -14.43 11.52
N THR A 398 8.33 -14.98 11.43
CA THR A 398 8.76 -15.88 10.34
C THR A 398 7.78 -17.00 10.02
N ALA A 399 7.11 -17.56 11.03
CA ALA A 399 6.12 -18.61 10.85
C ALA A 399 4.92 -18.14 10.00
N VAL A 400 4.49 -16.87 10.16
CA VAL A 400 3.41 -16.26 9.38
C VAL A 400 3.84 -16.09 7.92
N ALA A 401 5.04 -15.56 7.67
CA ALA A 401 5.60 -15.42 6.32
C ALA A 401 5.72 -16.78 5.60
N ASN A 402 6.27 -17.80 6.28
CA ASN A 402 6.37 -19.14 5.70
C ASN A 402 5.00 -19.76 5.41
N LEU A 403 3.99 -19.45 6.21
CA LEU A 403 2.62 -19.92 6.00
C LEU A 403 1.94 -19.20 4.84
N LEU A 404 2.15 -17.89 4.70
CA LEU A 404 1.74 -17.11 3.53
C LEU A 404 2.34 -17.69 2.25
N ALA A 405 3.63 -17.99 2.25
CA ALA A 405 4.33 -18.59 1.11
C ALA A 405 3.76 -19.97 0.73
N ARG A 406 3.46 -20.84 1.71
CA ARG A 406 2.77 -22.12 1.45
C ARG A 406 1.36 -21.97 0.89
N ARG A 407 0.75 -20.80 1.06
CA ARG A 407 -0.57 -20.46 0.54
C ARG A 407 -0.49 -19.60 -0.72
N ASN A 408 0.70 -19.35 -1.26
CA ASN A 408 0.87 -18.80 -2.60
C ASN A 408 0.32 -19.82 -3.61
N LYS A 409 -0.93 -19.63 -4.01
CA LYS A 409 -1.62 -20.44 -5.02
C LYS A 409 -2.03 -19.53 -6.15
N ILE A 410 -2.05 -20.06 -7.37
CA ILE A 410 -2.70 -19.39 -8.47
C ILE A 410 -4.17 -19.16 -8.12
N HIS A 411 -4.56 -17.90 -8.17
CA HIS A 411 -5.92 -17.46 -7.98
C HIS A 411 -6.43 -16.85 -9.28
N HIS A 412 -7.75 -16.78 -9.41
CA HIS A 412 -8.38 -16.32 -10.63
C HIS A 412 -9.25 -15.12 -10.30
N LEU A 413 -8.83 -13.95 -10.78
CA LEU A 413 -9.60 -12.71 -10.63
C LEU A 413 -10.91 -12.80 -11.45
N ASN A 414 -10.81 -13.38 -12.65
CA ASN A 414 -11.92 -13.70 -13.54
C ASN A 414 -11.53 -14.89 -14.45
N ALA A 415 -12.31 -15.17 -15.50
CA ALA A 415 -12.05 -16.29 -16.41
C ALA A 415 -10.71 -16.17 -17.17
N LYS A 416 -10.23 -14.95 -17.40
CA LYS A 416 -9.08 -14.64 -18.26
C LYS A 416 -7.87 -14.09 -17.52
N THR A 417 -8.01 -13.80 -16.22
CA THR A 417 -6.95 -13.17 -15.41
C THR A 417 -6.63 -14.05 -14.22
N ASP A 418 -5.38 -14.45 -14.14
CA ASP A 418 -4.80 -15.16 -13.00
C ASP A 418 -3.98 -14.18 -12.14
N GLU A 419 -3.75 -14.55 -10.88
CA GLU A 419 -2.96 -13.79 -9.92
C GLU A 419 -2.12 -14.73 -9.04
N THR A 420 -0.91 -14.30 -8.70
CA THR A 420 0.00 -15.04 -7.79
C THR A 420 1.05 -14.11 -7.20
N LEU A 421 1.80 -14.55 -6.18
CA LEU A 421 3.11 -13.98 -5.87
C LEU A 421 4.20 -14.61 -6.76
N LEU A 422 5.18 -13.79 -7.15
CA LEU A 422 6.44 -14.22 -7.79
C LEU A 422 7.43 -14.71 -6.73
N ASP A 423 8.18 -15.76 -7.06
CA ASP A 423 9.33 -16.21 -6.28
C ASP A 423 10.53 -15.26 -6.51
N LEU A 424 10.45 -14.04 -5.96
CA LEU A 424 11.45 -12.98 -6.10
C LEU A 424 12.70 -13.21 -5.24
N PHE A 425 12.58 -13.86 -4.09
CA PHE A 425 13.65 -14.01 -3.11
C PHE A 425 14.41 -15.33 -3.34
N ASN A 426 15.40 -15.27 -4.23
CA ASN A 426 16.30 -16.38 -4.55
C ASN A 426 17.24 -16.77 -3.39
N LYS A 427 17.43 -15.88 -2.41
CA LYS A 427 18.09 -16.16 -1.12
C LYS A 427 17.60 -15.20 -0.04
N ASP A 428 17.84 -15.51 1.22
CA ASP A 428 17.69 -14.55 2.33
C ASP A 428 18.79 -13.46 2.27
N PRO A 429 18.56 -12.26 2.83
CA PRO A 429 19.46 -11.13 2.71
C PRO A 429 20.77 -11.36 3.48
N GLY A 430 21.90 -10.99 2.86
CA GLY A 430 23.24 -11.26 3.41
C GLY A 430 23.52 -12.76 3.53
N ASP A 431 23.96 -13.19 4.71
CA ASP A 431 24.22 -14.59 5.09
C ASP A 431 23.19 -15.12 6.11
N SER A 432 22.03 -14.46 6.21
CA SER A 432 20.99 -14.80 7.18
C SER A 432 20.15 -16.00 6.74
N ASN A 433 19.48 -16.66 7.71
CA ASN A 433 18.44 -17.67 7.47
C ASN A 433 17.15 -17.20 8.15
N LYS A 434 16.48 -16.22 7.54
CA LYS A 434 15.25 -15.58 8.02
C LYS A 434 13.99 -16.37 7.67
N THR A 435 14.01 -17.15 6.58
CA THR A 435 12.85 -17.89 6.09
C THR A 435 13.12 -19.39 5.95
N ALA A 436 12.06 -20.19 5.77
CA ALA A 436 12.24 -21.60 5.47
C ALA A 436 12.68 -21.78 4.01
N ASN A 437 13.46 -22.82 3.71
CA ASN A 437 13.99 -23.10 2.36
C ASN A 437 12.97 -23.15 1.21
N HIS A 438 11.67 -23.27 1.50
CA HIS A 438 10.60 -23.29 0.50
C HIS A 438 9.93 -21.92 0.28
N ASN A 439 10.33 -20.89 1.03
CA ASN A 439 9.74 -19.56 0.97
C ASN A 439 10.60 -18.66 0.09
N HIS A 440 10.14 -18.43 -1.14
CA HIS A 440 10.83 -17.56 -2.10
C HIS A 440 10.00 -16.34 -2.50
N CYS A 441 8.79 -16.18 -1.95
CA CYS A 441 7.84 -15.14 -2.38
C CYS A 441 7.47 -14.13 -1.29
N THR A 442 7.89 -14.34 -0.04
CA THR A 442 7.67 -13.39 1.07
C THR A 442 8.93 -13.26 1.90
N MET A 443 9.23 -12.04 2.34
CA MET A 443 10.43 -11.74 3.12
C MET A 443 10.08 -10.91 4.35
N PRO A 444 10.07 -11.50 5.57
CA PRO A 444 9.75 -10.82 6.82
C PRO A 444 10.96 -10.03 7.33
N SER A 445 11.31 -8.96 6.63
CA SER A 445 12.38 -8.01 6.97
C SER A 445 11.92 -6.60 6.63
N ARG A 446 12.44 -5.60 7.35
CA ARG A 446 12.22 -4.20 6.97
C ARG A 446 12.73 -3.93 5.58
N ASN A 447 12.06 -3.06 4.83
CA ASN A 447 12.40 -2.82 3.42
C ASN A 447 11.83 -1.51 2.87
N PHE A 448 12.34 -1.11 1.71
CA PHE A 448 11.79 -0.07 0.86
C PHE A 448 12.04 -0.41 -0.62
N ALA A 449 11.27 0.16 -1.55
CA ALA A 449 11.45 -0.11 -2.97
C ALA A 449 12.10 1.06 -3.71
N THR A 450 12.85 0.73 -4.76
CA THR A 450 13.40 1.67 -5.75
C THR A 450 12.85 1.31 -7.11
N ILE A 451 12.25 2.29 -7.78
CA ILE A 451 11.65 2.13 -9.09
C ILE A 451 12.26 3.17 -10.04
N THR A 452 12.86 2.73 -11.14
CA THR A 452 13.52 3.63 -12.10
C THR A 452 13.16 3.28 -13.52
N GLU A 453 12.72 4.28 -14.28
CA GLU A 453 12.55 4.11 -15.72
C GLU A 453 13.91 4.00 -16.41
N ASN A 454 14.07 2.95 -17.22
CA ASN A 454 15.14 2.82 -18.19
C ASN A 454 14.91 3.83 -19.32
N SER A 455 15.27 5.10 -19.07
CA SER A 455 14.96 6.23 -19.93
C SER A 455 15.41 5.98 -21.37
N PRO A 456 14.54 6.17 -22.39
CA PRO A 456 14.95 6.10 -23.80
C PRO A 456 16.06 7.06 -24.18
N ASN A 457 16.31 8.09 -23.36
CA ASN A 457 17.38 9.07 -23.56
C ASN A 457 18.69 8.67 -22.86
N ASN A 458 18.74 7.53 -22.16
CA ASN A 458 20.00 6.99 -21.67
C ASN A 458 20.91 6.65 -22.87
N PRO A 459 22.25 6.77 -22.72
CA PRO A 459 23.17 6.33 -23.76
C PRO A 459 22.90 4.87 -24.13
N GLU A 460 22.98 4.55 -25.42
CA GLU A 460 23.00 3.15 -25.83
C GLU A 460 24.13 2.46 -25.07
N ALA A 461 23.81 1.32 -24.43
CA ALA A 461 24.85 0.48 -23.87
C ALA A 461 25.83 0.15 -25.01
N PRO A 462 27.15 0.35 -24.84
CA PRO A 462 28.10 0.04 -25.89
C PRO A 462 27.86 -1.40 -26.36
N ASN A 463 27.64 -1.59 -27.65
CA ASN A 463 27.42 -2.89 -28.30
C ASN A 463 28.41 -3.93 -27.74
N GLY A 464 27.97 -4.74 -26.77
CA GLY A 464 28.93 -5.53 -25.98
C GLY A 464 28.45 -6.18 -24.69
N SER A 465 27.20 -6.03 -24.27
CA SER A 465 26.58 -6.97 -23.32
C SER A 465 25.47 -7.74 -24.01
N ILE A 466 25.88 -8.54 -25.00
CA ILE A 466 25.18 -9.82 -25.21
C ILE A 466 25.35 -10.53 -23.87
N ASP A 467 24.25 -10.92 -23.22
CA ASP A 467 24.32 -11.83 -22.08
C ASP A 467 25.32 -12.94 -22.42
N GLU A 468 26.34 -13.16 -21.59
CA GLU A 468 27.40 -14.15 -21.83
C GLU A 468 26.87 -15.60 -21.98
N ASN A 469 25.56 -15.81 -21.92
CA ASN A 469 24.88 -17.01 -22.39
C ASN A 469 24.40 -16.85 -23.84
N GLY A 470 25.34 -16.85 -24.78
CA GLY A 470 25.13 -16.87 -26.24
C GLY A 470 24.12 -17.92 -26.72
N THR A 471 22.85 -17.63 -26.52
CA THR A 471 21.72 -18.27 -27.17
C THR A 471 21.10 -17.21 -28.04
N GLU A 472 21.40 -17.32 -29.34
CA GLU A 472 20.64 -16.65 -30.38
C GLU A 472 19.15 -16.78 -30.05
N ALA A 473 18.43 -15.66 -30.19
CA ALA A 473 17.01 -15.50 -29.93
C ALA A 473 16.18 -16.36 -30.90
N SER A 474 16.23 -17.68 -30.72
CA SER A 474 15.11 -18.54 -31.04
C SER A 474 13.97 -18.17 -30.11
N GLU A 475 12.76 -18.23 -30.64
CA GLU A 475 11.49 -18.12 -29.95
C GLU A 475 11.48 -18.96 -28.65
N GLN A 476 12.00 -18.42 -27.56
CA GLN A 476 11.70 -18.98 -26.26
C GLN A 476 10.23 -18.68 -26.02
N ASN A 477 9.41 -19.68 -26.32
CA ASN A 477 8.07 -19.81 -25.78
C ASN A 477 8.18 -19.62 -24.26
N PHE A 478 8.03 -18.39 -23.78
CA PHE A 478 7.87 -18.05 -22.37
C PHE A 478 6.49 -18.56 -21.92
N LEU A 479 6.37 -19.88 -21.92
CA LEU A 479 5.24 -20.66 -21.43
C LEU A 479 5.68 -21.15 -20.04
N GLY A 480 5.64 -20.25 -19.06
CA GLY A 480 5.44 -20.70 -17.69
C GLY A 480 4.14 -21.50 -17.67
N ASN A 481 4.21 -22.83 -17.74
CA ASN A 481 3.03 -23.70 -17.74
C ASN A 481 2.20 -23.56 -16.45
N ASP A 482 2.84 -23.05 -15.41
CA ASP A 482 2.22 -22.63 -14.16
C ASP A 482 2.61 -21.18 -13.91
N GLY A 483 1.65 -20.37 -13.48
CA GLY A 483 1.86 -18.97 -13.18
C GLY A 483 2.76 -18.70 -11.97
N HIS A 484 3.53 -19.66 -11.47
CA HIS A 484 4.56 -19.45 -10.43
C HIS A 484 5.95 -19.20 -11.04
N LYS A 485 6.21 -19.64 -12.27
CA LYS A 485 7.49 -19.46 -12.97
C LYS A 485 7.60 -18.10 -13.66
N VAL A 486 8.80 -17.80 -14.14
CA VAL A 486 9.11 -16.65 -15.01
C VAL A 486 8.13 -16.60 -16.19
N LEU A 487 7.47 -15.46 -16.38
CA LEU A 487 6.49 -15.23 -17.46
C LEU A 487 7.07 -14.46 -18.65
N HIS A 488 8.17 -13.72 -18.47
CA HIS A 488 8.80 -12.93 -19.53
C HIS A 488 10.26 -12.59 -19.21
N ARG A 489 10.97 -11.98 -20.16
CA ARG A 489 12.42 -11.69 -20.06
C ARG A 489 12.80 -10.86 -18.83
N GLY A 490 11.98 -9.90 -18.44
CA GLY A 490 12.24 -9.02 -17.30
C GLY A 490 12.09 -9.68 -15.93
N GLU A 491 11.64 -10.93 -15.87
CA GLU A 491 11.62 -11.77 -14.66
C GLU A 491 12.74 -12.83 -14.64
N VAL A 492 13.50 -12.99 -15.74
CA VAL A 492 14.61 -13.94 -15.80
C VAL A 492 15.65 -13.53 -14.76
N GLN A 493 16.02 -14.46 -13.88
CA GLN A 493 16.94 -14.20 -12.77
C GLN A 493 16.43 -13.14 -11.78
N ALA A 494 15.10 -12.94 -11.68
CA ALA A 494 14.50 -12.12 -10.64
C ALA A 494 15.07 -12.47 -9.25
N GLY A 495 15.35 -11.44 -8.46
CA GLY A 495 16.05 -11.57 -7.18
C GLY A 495 17.40 -10.85 -7.19
N THR A 496 18.37 -11.34 -6.40
CA THR A 496 19.66 -10.65 -6.20
C THR A 496 20.56 -10.64 -7.43
N THR A 497 20.33 -11.55 -8.39
CA THR A 497 21.12 -11.67 -9.62
C THR A 497 20.60 -10.82 -10.77
N HIS A 498 19.40 -10.24 -10.64
CA HIS A 498 18.80 -9.45 -11.69
C HIS A 498 19.57 -8.14 -11.92
N LYS A 499 19.62 -7.62 -13.15
CA LYS A 499 20.25 -6.31 -13.42
C LYS A 499 19.68 -5.18 -12.55
N ALA A 500 18.38 -5.22 -12.30
CA ALA A 500 17.69 -4.25 -11.46
C ALA A 500 18.12 -4.31 -9.97
N ALA A 501 18.77 -5.39 -9.52
CA ALA A 501 19.35 -5.53 -8.19
C ALA A 501 20.80 -5.02 -8.08
N SER A 502 21.31 -4.33 -9.10
CA SER A 502 22.66 -3.76 -9.11
C SER A 502 22.63 -2.23 -9.12
N ARG A 503 23.48 -1.61 -8.30
CA ARG A 503 23.65 -0.15 -8.29
C ARG A 503 24.21 0.38 -9.62
N GLN A 504 24.99 -0.44 -10.32
CA GLN A 504 25.65 -0.07 -11.56
C GLN A 504 24.70 -0.11 -12.75
N SER A 505 23.74 -1.05 -12.80
CA SER A 505 22.87 -1.25 -13.98
C SER A 505 21.39 -0.88 -13.78
N HIS A 506 20.89 -0.74 -12.54
CA HIS A 506 19.50 -0.35 -12.29
C HIS A 506 19.16 0.99 -12.96
N GLY A 507 18.14 1.00 -13.82
CA GLY A 507 17.65 2.20 -14.50
C GLY A 507 18.61 2.74 -15.57
N ARG A 508 19.61 1.96 -15.99
CA ARG A 508 20.62 2.38 -16.98
C ARG A 508 20.33 1.93 -18.40
N SER A 509 19.40 0.99 -18.61
CA SER A 509 18.97 0.60 -19.95
C SER A 509 18.23 1.76 -20.63
N ASN A 510 18.00 1.67 -21.95
CA ASN A 510 17.34 2.71 -22.74
C ASN A 510 16.08 2.21 -23.49
N ASP A 511 15.51 1.10 -23.04
CA ASP A 511 14.35 0.45 -23.67
C ASP A 511 12.99 0.99 -23.20
N GLY A 512 13.00 1.96 -22.28
CA GLY A 512 11.80 2.56 -21.71
C GLY A 512 11.08 1.69 -20.68
N THR A 513 11.62 0.52 -20.31
CA THR A 513 11.05 -0.37 -19.29
C THR A 513 11.23 0.21 -17.89
N LEU A 514 10.68 -0.46 -16.87
CA LEU A 514 10.73 0.00 -15.48
C LEU A 514 11.51 -1.01 -14.62
N ASP A 515 12.69 -0.64 -14.15
CA ASP A 515 13.42 -1.46 -13.18
C ASP A 515 12.80 -1.27 -11.79
N VAL A 516 12.50 -2.38 -11.13
CA VAL A 516 11.95 -2.44 -9.77
C VAL A 516 12.94 -3.21 -8.90
N CYS A 517 13.24 -2.67 -7.73
CA CYS A 517 14.10 -3.30 -6.74
C CYS A 517 13.50 -3.14 -5.34
N ILE A 518 13.32 -4.23 -4.60
CA ILE A 518 13.04 -4.19 -3.15
C ILE A 518 14.37 -4.30 -2.41
N ASN A 519 14.64 -3.33 -1.54
CA ASN A 519 15.85 -3.25 -0.71
C ASN A 519 15.49 -3.80 0.67
N VAL A 520 15.96 -5.00 0.99
CA VAL A 520 15.57 -5.76 2.19
C VAL A 520 16.67 -5.71 3.24
N GLU A 521 16.30 -5.36 4.47
CA GLU A 521 17.20 -5.35 5.62
C GLU A 521 17.94 -6.68 5.83
N ILE A 522 19.27 -6.59 5.91
CA ILE A 522 20.16 -7.70 6.23
C ILE A 522 20.11 -8.01 7.73
N ASN A 523 20.32 -6.99 8.58
CA ASN A 523 20.43 -7.16 10.04
C ASN A 523 19.76 -6.00 10.78
N GLN A 524 18.76 -6.31 11.63
CA GLN A 524 18.03 -5.33 12.43
C GLN A 524 18.87 -4.60 13.49
N HIS A 525 20.03 -5.15 13.85
CA HIS A 525 20.97 -4.54 14.78
C HIS A 525 22.05 -3.70 14.08
N ASP A 526 22.05 -3.66 12.74
CA ASP A 526 22.93 -2.78 11.99
C ASP A 526 22.35 -1.37 11.95
N LYS A 527 22.94 -0.45 12.74
CA LYS A 527 22.54 0.96 12.78
C LYS A 527 22.71 1.67 11.43
N GLU A 528 23.56 1.14 10.54
CA GLU A 528 23.67 1.64 9.18
C GLU A 528 22.49 1.22 8.31
N GLY A 529 21.66 0.25 8.72
CA GLY A 529 20.47 -0.17 7.97
C GLY A 529 20.78 -0.76 6.60
N ARG A 530 21.89 -1.51 6.45
CA ARG A 530 22.27 -2.08 5.14
C ARG A 530 21.23 -3.07 4.62
N THR A 531 20.98 -2.99 3.31
CA THR A 531 20.00 -3.83 2.63
C THR A 531 20.60 -4.66 1.50
N GLU A 532 20.03 -5.84 1.27
CA GLU A 532 20.22 -6.65 0.06
C GLU A 532 19.19 -6.25 -1.01
N MET A 533 19.60 -6.20 -2.28
CA MET A 533 18.75 -5.76 -3.39
C MET A 533 18.12 -6.96 -4.11
N TYR A 534 16.81 -6.92 -4.36
CA TYR A 534 16.06 -7.94 -5.11
C TYR A 534 15.28 -7.30 -6.24
N GLY A 535 15.63 -7.64 -7.48
CA GLY A 535 15.18 -6.88 -8.65
C GLY A 535 14.41 -7.68 -9.69
N LEU A 536 13.63 -6.95 -10.50
CA LEU A 536 13.08 -7.38 -11.79
C LEU A 536 12.90 -6.15 -12.72
N THR A 537 12.57 -6.36 -13.98
CA THR A 537 12.21 -5.30 -14.93
C THR A 537 10.78 -5.50 -15.44
N VAL A 538 9.92 -4.50 -15.28
CA VAL A 538 8.55 -4.49 -15.83
C VAL A 538 8.59 -3.97 -17.27
N PRO A 539 8.08 -4.73 -18.26
CA PRO A 539 8.18 -4.37 -19.67
C PRO A 539 7.14 -3.32 -20.05
N LEU A 540 7.41 -2.59 -21.13
CA LEU A 540 6.39 -1.78 -21.79
C LEU A 540 5.22 -2.65 -22.25
N LEU A 541 4.05 -2.02 -22.40
CA LEU A 541 2.91 -2.62 -23.09
C LEU A 541 2.99 -2.25 -24.58
N ASN A 542 2.80 -3.25 -25.42
CA ASN A 542 2.65 -3.19 -26.87
C ASN A 542 1.35 -3.89 -27.24
N TYR A 543 0.24 -3.39 -26.70
CA TYR A 543 -1.07 -4.02 -26.84
C TYR A 543 -1.46 -4.17 -28.31
N ARG A 544 -1.91 -5.36 -28.65
CA ARG A 544 -2.52 -5.69 -29.94
C ARG A 544 -3.85 -6.35 -29.66
N GLN A 545 -4.90 -5.84 -30.29
CA GLN A 545 -6.20 -6.49 -30.19
C GLN A 545 -6.13 -7.88 -30.85
N ARG A 546 -6.58 -8.89 -30.12
CA ARG A 546 -6.58 -10.30 -30.54
C ARG A 546 -7.99 -10.88 -30.38
N ASP A 547 -8.36 -11.78 -31.29
CA ASP A 547 -9.52 -12.65 -31.08
C ASP A 547 -9.13 -13.72 -30.05
N GLU A 548 -9.51 -13.49 -28.79
CA GLU A 548 -9.19 -14.40 -27.71
C GLU A 548 -10.09 -15.64 -27.76
N PRO A 549 -9.52 -16.87 -27.76
CA PRO A 549 -10.33 -18.08 -27.67
C PRO A 549 -11.11 -18.12 -26.36
N MET A 550 -12.34 -18.66 -26.39
CA MET A 550 -13.12 -18.86 -25.17
C MET A 550 -12.35 -19.75 -24.20
N THR A 551 -12.31 -19.33 -22.94
CA THR A 551 -11.67 -20.15 -21.89
C THR A 551 -12.54 -21.37 -21.57
N PRO A 552 -11.96 -22.50 -21.11
CA PRO A 552 -12.74 -23.67 -20.69
C PRO A 552 -13.76 -23.37 -19.56
N ARG A 553 -13.62 -22.26 -18.84
CA ARG A 553 -14.59 -21.81 -17.83
C ARG A 553 -15.78 -21.07 -18.43
N GLU A 554 -15.59 -20.35 -19.54
CA GLU A 554 -16.68 -19.67 -20.25
C GLU A 554 -17.54 -20.65 -21.05
N SER A 555 -16.97 -21.77 -21.51
CA SER A 555 -17.74 -22.81 -22.20
C SER A 555 -18.73 -23.53 -21.28
N VAL A 556 -18.38 -23.74 -20.01
CA VAL A 556 -19.24 -24.43 -19.02
C VAL A 556 -20.43 -23.57 -18.58
N THR A 557 -20.28 -22.25 -18.45
CA THR A 557 -21.39 -21.36 -18.08
C THR A 557 -22.38 -21.11 -19.22
N SER A 558 -21.98 -21.33 -20.47
CA SER A 558 -22.88 -21.25 -21.63
C SER A 558 -23.79 -22.49 -21.81
N GLY A 559 -23.57 -23.57 -21.05
CA GLY A 559 -24.23 -24.86 -21.22
C GLY A 559 -25.37 -25.19 -20.25
N SER A 560 -25.76 -24.28 -19.35
CA SER A 560 -26.88 -24.51 -18.41
C SER A 560 -27.92 -23.38 -18.45
N GLN A 561 -28.63 -23.28 -19.57
CA GLN A 561 -29.99 -22.74 -19.60
C GLN A 561 -30.89 -23.75 -20.29
N HIS A 562 -31.45 -24.68 -19.51
CA HIS A 562 -32.72 -25.34 -19.78
C HIS A 562 -33.38 -25.71 -18.46
#